data_AF-A0A6I4NQG9-F1
#
_entry.id   AF-A0A6I4NQG9-F1
#
_cell.length_a   1.000
_cell.length_b   1.000
_cell.length_c   1.000
_cell.angle_alpha   90.00
_cell.angle_beta   90.00
_cell.angle_gamma   90.00
#
_symmetry.space_group_name_H-M   'P 1'
#
loop_
_entity.id
_entity.type
_entity.pdbx_description
1 polymer ?
#
loop_
_entity_poly.entity_id
_entity_poly.type
_entity_poly.pdbx_seq_one_letter_code
_entity_poly.pdbx_strand_id
1 'polypeptide(L)'
;MKRVVVGLSGGVDSSVAAYLLQQQGYEVIGLFMKNWHDDSVTISNECPWLEDSNDALLVAEKLGIPFQTVDLSEEYKEKIVDYMFNEYEKGRTPNPDVLCNREIKFDVFMKIALSLGADYVATGHYCQKSEIEVDGKPVYQLIAGADTNKDQSYFLCQLSQEQLSKSLFPIGALTKPEVREIAAEMDLVTAEKKDSQGLCFIGKVRLPEFLQQKLQPKEGKIVQIDKNDSIYTIERPTGLSLEEELKLEAQKRNYLPTMGKVVGKHQGAHYFTVGQRKGLNVGGTTDPLFIIATDVETNTIYTGLSSQHPGLFKKALFIEKSEVHWIREDLALKVGETMEVMARIRYRQPLQKATLHQFEDGMYVSFEEPQSAITEGQFVAWYFDTELVGSGVIS
;
A
#
# COMPACT_ATOMS: atom_id res chain seq x y z
N MET A 1 28.09 -18.67 11.58
CA MET A 1 26.64 -18.47 11.82
C MET A 1 26.27 -17.20 11.07
N LYS A 2 25.21 -17.19 10.26
CA LYS A 2 24.80 -15.95 9.57
C LYS A 2 24.03 -15.07 10.55
N ARG A 3 24.21 -13.76 10.45
CA ARG A 3 23.58 -12.77 11.34
C ARG A 3 22.34 -12.17 10.69
N VAL A 4 21.27 -12.05 11.45
CA VAL A 4 19.99 -11.48 11.00
C VAL A 4 19.53 -10.41 11.97
N VAL A 5 19.26 -9.22 11.45
CA VAL A 5 18.60 -8.17 12.23
C VAL A 5 17.11 -8.21 11.94
N VAL A 6 16.31 -8.38 13.00
CA VAL A 6 14.85 -8.47 12.91
C VAL A 6 14.24 -7.16 13.36
N GLY A 7 13.40 -6.58 12.50
CA GLY A 7 12.61 -5.40 12.86
C GLY A 7 11.52 -5.80 13.85
N LEU A 8 11.77 -5.59 15.14
CA LEU A 8 10.81 -5.85 16.21
C LEU A 8 9.91 -4.63 16.37
N SER A 9 8.62 -4.76 16.07
CA SER A 9 7.67 -3.65 16.14
C SER A 9 6.84 -3.63 17.43
N GLY A 10 7.16 -4.50 18.40
CA GLY A 10 6.31 -4.76 19.56
C GLY A 10 5.05 -5.57 19.25
N GLY A 11 4.94 -6.14 18.04
CA GLY A 11 3.80 -6.96 17.62
C GLY A 11 4.15 -8.44 17.51
N VAL A 12 3.15 -9.30 17.70
CA VAL A 12 3.29 -10.78 17.72
C VAL A 12 4.01 -11.34 16.50
N ASP A 13 3.75 -10.78 15.32
CA ASP A 13 4.30 -11.27 14.06
C ASP A 13 5.84 -11.14 14.01
N SER A 14 6.35 -9.98 14.44
CA SER A 14 7.80 -9.76 14.52
C SER A 14 8.47 -10.59 15.64
N SER A 15 7.75 -10.82 16.75
CA SER A 15 8.24 -11.63 17.86
C SER A 15 8.44 -13.08 17.45
N VAL A 16 7.46 -13.67 16.78
CA VAL A 16 7.53 -15.05 16.29
C VAL A 16 8.53 -15.16 15.14
N ALA A 17 8.65 -14.16 14.27
CA ALA A 17 9.68 -14.14 13.25
C ALA A 17 11.10 -14.23 13.83
N ALA A 18 11.39 -13.48 14.89
CA ALA A 18 12.68 -13.55 15.58
C ALA A 18 12.92 -14.92 16.23
N TYR A 19 11.91 -15.47 16.90
CA TYR A 19 11.98 -16.81 17.49
C TYR A 19 12.30 -17.89 16.44
N LEU A 20 11.56 -17.91 15.31
CA LEU A 20 11.76 -18.90 14.26
C LEU A 20 13.17 -18.85 13.66
N LEU A 21 13.72 -17.64 13.46
CA LEU A 21 15.10 -17.47 12.98
C LEU A 21 16.13 -17.99 13.99
N GLN A 22 15.89 -17.76 15.28
CA GLN A 22 16.76 -18.31 16.32
C GLN A 22 16.74 -19.85 16.30
N GLN A 23 15.57 -20.47 16.14
CA GLN A 23 15.43 -21.93 16.02
C GLN A 23 16.10 -22.49 14.75
N GLN A 24 16.14 -21.71 13.67
CA GLN A 24 16.87 -22.05 12.44
C GLN A 24 18.39 -21.89 12.56
N GLY A 25 18.91 -21.45 13.72
CA GLY A 25 20.34 -21.32 13.97
C GLY A 25 20.97 -20.04 13.41
N TYR A 26 20.20 -18.97 13.24
CA TYR A 26 20.74 -17.63 12.95
C TYR A 26 21.20 -16.91 14.22
N GLU A 27 22.21 -16.05 14.09
CA GLU A 27 22.54 -15.07 15.13
C GLU A 27 21.57 -13.90 14.99
N VAL A 28 20.57 -13.85 15.88
CA VAL A 28 19.46 -12.90 15.80
C VAL A 28 19.74 -11.67 16.65
N ILE A 29 19.53 -10.48 16.08
CA ILE A 29 19.54 -9.19 16.78
C ILE A 29 18.19 -8.52 16.56
N GLY A 30 17.53 -8.10 17.63
CA GLY A 30 16.31 -7.32 17.58
C GLY A 30 16.60 -5.83 17.42
N LEU A 31 15.87 -5.15 16.53
CA LEU A 31 15.97 -3.71 16.37
C LEU A 31 14.58 -3.10 16.27
N PHE A 32 14.30 -2.10 17.11
CA PHE A 32 13.06 -1.32 17.10
C PHE A 32 13.26 0.03 16.41
N MET A 33 12.38 0.34 15.46
CA MET A 33 12.42 1.60 14.71
C MET A 33 11.43 2.62 15.31
N LYS A 34 11.95 3.71 15.86
CA LYS A 34 11.16 4.87 16.28
C LYS A 34 11.01 5.81 15.07
N ASN A 35 9.89 5.69 14.37
CA ASN A 35 9.65 6.41 13.11
C ASN A 35 8.81 7.68 13.26
N TRP A 36 8.05 7.83 14.34
CA TRP A 36 7.20 9.01 14.54
C TRP A 36 6.98 9.25 16.03
N HIS A 37 6.96 10.52 16.44
CA HIS A 37 6.78 10.93 17.84
C HIS A 37 6.12 12.32 17.96
N ASP A 38 5.37 12.76 16.94
CA ASP A 38 4.58 13.98 17.05
C ASP A 38 3.28 13.69 17.81
N ASP A 39 3.25 14.12 19.06
CA ASP A 39 2.14 13.91 20.00
C ASP A 39 0.96 14.88 19.76
N SER A 40 1.07 15.84 18.83
CA SER A 40 0.04 16.85 18.59
C SER A 40 -1.20 16.35 17.85
N VAL A 41 -1.13 15.15 17.25
CA VAL A 41 -2.16 14.59 16.37
C VAL A 41 -2.60 13.17 16.70
N THR A 42 -2.07 12.59 17.78
CA THR A 42 -2.51 11.28 18.25
C THR A 42 -3.82 11.41 19.02
N ILE A 43 -4.75 10.46 18.81
CA ILE A 43 -6.06 10.45 19.50
C ILE A 43 -5.90 10.24 21.02
N SER A 44 -4.73 9.77 21.47
CA SER A 44 -4.32 9.58 22.86
C SER A 44 -3.12 10.47 23.22
N ASN A 45 -3.09 10.97 24.46
CA ASN A 45 -1.92 11.60 25.10
C ASN A 45 -0.82 10.57 25.48
N GLU A 46 -0.96 9.32 25.03
CA GLU A 46 -0.01 8.24 25.28
C GLU A 46 0.89 8.11 24.06
N CYS A 47 2.21 8.12 24.27
CA CYS A 47 3.22 7.89 23.23
C CYS A 47 3.17 6.43 22.78
N PRO A 48 2.51 6.08 21.65
CA PRO A 48 2.21 4.68 21.33
C PRO A 48 3.48 3.86 21.09
N TRP A 49 4.54 4.52 20.61
CA TRP A 49 5.83 3.88 20.35
C TRP A 49 6.53 3.40 21.62
N LEU A 50 6.25 3.99 22.78
CA LEU A 50 6.91 3.62 24.05
C LEU A 50 6.45 2.24 24.51
N GLU A 51 5.14 1.97 24.44
CA GLU A 51 4.57 0.66 24.75
C GLU A 51 5.06 -0.40 23.77
N ASP A 52 5.04 -0.10 22.47
CA ASP A 52 5.53 -1.01 21.43
C ASP A 52 7.03 -1.32 21.60
N SER A 53 7.84 -0.33 21.98
CA SER A 53 9.27 -0.51 22.24
C SER A 53 9.52 -1.37 23.48
N ASN A 54 8.75 -1.16 24.56
CA ASN A 54 8.84 -1.97 25.77
C ASN A 54 8.46 -3.43 25.48
N ASP A 55 7.40 -3.68 24.71
CA ASP A 55 7.02 -5.04 24.31
C ASP A 55 8.11 -5.70 23.47
N ALA A 56 8.73 -4.95 22.56
CA ALA A 56 9.85 -5.44 21.75
C ALA A 56 11.07 -5.81 22.61
N LEU A 57 11.39 -5.00 23.62
CA LEU A 57 12.45 -5.27 24.59
C LEU A 57 12.16 -6.54 25.39
N LEU A 58 10.96 -6.68 25.95
CA LEU A 58 10.57 -7.88 26.72
C LEU A 58 10.63 -9.16 25.89
N VAL A 59 10.24 -9.08 24.62
CA VAL A 59 10.40 -10.19 23.67
C VAL A 59 11.88 -10.52 23.46
N ALA A 60 12.72 -9.52 23.25
CA ALA A 60 14.16 -9.73 23.06
C ALA A 60 14.83 -10.35 24.29
N GLU A 61 14.45 -9.90 25.50
CA GLU A 61 14.91 -10.48 26.77
C GLU A 61 14.48 -11.94 26.92
N LYS A 62 13.20 -12.24 26.64
CA LYS A 62 12.67 -13.61 26.68
C LYS A 62 13.40 -14.55 25.71
N LEU A 63 13.76 -14.06 24.53
CA LEU A 63 14.50 -14.81 23.52
C LEU A 63 16.03 -14.81 23.78
N GLY A 64 16.53 -14.00 24.73
CA GLY A 64 17.96 -13.86 24.98
C GLY A 64 18.75 -13.29 23.80
N ILE A 65 18.14 -12.41 23.01
CA ILE A 65 18.77 -11.77 21.84
C ILE A 65 19.16 -10.31 22.15
N PRO A 66 20.24 -9.77 21.57
CA PRO A 66 20.56 -8.36 21.68
C PRO A 66 19.44 -7.48 21.12
N PHE A 67 19.18 -6.34 21.77
CA PHE A 67 18.14 -5.40 21.38
C PHE A 67 18.70 -3.99 21.26
N GLN A 68 18.29 -3.26 20.21
CA GLN A 68 18.61 -1.85 20.04
C GLN A 68 17.38 -1.07 19.54
N THR A 69 17.36 0.22 19.84
CA THR A 69 16.39 1.16 19.27
C THR A 69 17.13 2.14 18.37
N VAL A 70 16.54 2.45 17.22
CA VAL A 70 17.03 3.49 16.32
C VAL A 70 15.92 4.50 16.06
N ASP A 71 16.29 5.78 16.04
CA ASP A 71 15.37 6.86 15.68
C ASP A 71 15.52 7.11 14.17
N LEU A 72 14.43 6.91 13.42
CA LEU A 72 14.35 7.16 11.97
C LEU A 72 13.29 8.22 11.67
N SER A 73 12.95 9.06 12.65
CA SER A 73 11.83 9.99 12.52
C SER A 73 12.10 11.10 11.50
N GLU A 74 13.35 11.51 11.30
CA GLU A 74 13.72 12.47 10.26
C GLU A 74 13.51 11.88 8.87
N GLU A 75 14.04 10.68 8.62
CA GLU A 75 13.90 9.98 7.35
C GLU A 75 12.45 9.62 7.06
N TYR A 76 11.70 9.17 8.08
CA TYR A 76 10.28 8.85 7.94
C TYR A 76 9.46 10.09 7.58
N LYS A 77 9.75 11.23 8.22
CA LYS A 77 9.08 12.50 7.91
C LYS A 77 9.32 12.91 6.46
N GLU A 78 10.59 12.93 6.04
CA GLU A 78 10.97 13.35 4.68
C GLU A 78 10.40 12.40 3.61
N LYS A 79 10.62 11.09 3.78
CA LYS A 79 10.31 10.10 2.73
C LYS A 79 8.85 9.70 2.68
N ILE A 80 8.13 9.74 3.80
CA ILE A 80 6.75 9.24 3.90
C ILE A 80 5.76 10.38 4.13
N VAL A 81 5.97 11.18 5.17
CA VAL A 81 4.99 12.20 5.57
C VAL A 81 4.93 13.35 4.58
N ASP A 82 6.07 13.91 4.20
CA ASP A 82 6.12 15.03 3.25
C ASP A 82 5.63 14.61 1.86
N TYR A 83 6.00 13.40 1.41
CA TYR A 83 5.44 12.80 0.21
C TYR A 83 3.91 12.69 0.29
N MET A 84 3.38 12.17 1.41
CA MET A 84 1.95 11.99 1.59
C MET A 84 1.21 13.34 1.50
N PHE A 85 1.70 14.39 2.15
CA PHE A 85 1.12 15.73 2.05
C PHE A 85 1.11 16.26 0.61
N ASN A 86 2.22 16.12 -0.12
CA ASN A 86 2.34 16.56 -1.51
C ASN A 86 1.38 15.82 -2.45
N GLU A 87 1.15 14.52 -2.25
CA GLU A 87 0.20 13.76 -3.06
C GLU A 87 -1.26 14.14 -2.78
N TYR A 88 -1.63 14.32 -1.50
CA TYR A 88 -2.97 14.80 -1.15
C TYR A 88 -3.22 16.22 -1.64
N GLU A 89 -2.22 17.11 -1.61
CA GLU A 89 -2.31 18.46 -2.16
C GLU A 89 -2.66 18.44 -3.66
N LYS A 90 -2.14 17.45 -4.40
CA LYS A 90 -2.46 17.20 -5.83
C LYS A 90 -3.76 16.44 -6.05
N GLY A 91 -4.50 16.10 -5.00
CA GLY A 91 -5.74 15.32 -5.09
C GLY A 91 -5.56 13.83 -5.35
N ARG A 92 -4.33 13.31 -5.18
CA ARG A 92 -4.02 11.88 -5.27
C ARG A 92 -4.12 11.23 -3.89
N THR A 93 -4.42 9.94 -3.83
CA THR A 93 -4.47 9.17 -2.58
C THR A 93 -3.27 8.22 -2.52
N PRO A 94 -2.16 8.60 -1.87
CA PRO A 94 -0.96 7.77 -1.78
C PRO A 94 -1.17 6.53 -0.91
N ASN A 95 -0.28 5.54 -1.06
CA ASN A 95 -0.17 4.41 -0.14
C ASN A 95 1.13 4.48 0.69
N PRO A 96 1.11 5.10 1.89
CA PRO A 96 2.32 5.32 2.67
C PRO A 96 2.93 4.02 3.22
N ASP A 97 2.16 2.94 3.34
CA ASP A 97 2.67 1.66 3.85
C ASP A 97 3.58 0.97 2.82
N VAL A 98 3.24 1.04 1.52
CA VAL A 98 4.10 0.58 0.43
C VAL A 98 5.44 1.33 0.43
N LEU A 99 5.37 2.66 0.57
CA LEU A 99 6.57 3.50 0.61
C LEU A 99 7.39 3.29 1.88
N CYS A 100 6.75 3.12 3.03
CA CYS A 100 7.45 2.83 4.28
C CYS A 100 8.26 1.53 4.17
N ASN A 101 7.70 0.51 3.52
CA ASN A 101 8.47 -0.70 3.26
C ASN A 101 9.68 -0.41 2.34
N ARG A 102 9.45 0.22 1.19
CA ARG A 102 10.53 0.51 0.22
C ARG A 102 11.64 1.40 0.77
N GLU A 103 11.26 2.49 1.43
CA GLU A 103 12.13 3.62 1.79
C GLU A 103 12.66 3.55 3.22
N ILE A 104 11.96 2.88 4.14
CA ILE A 104 12.34 2.83 5.56
C ILE A 104 12.76 1.41 5.93
N LYS A 105 11.86 0.44 5.84
CA LYS A 105 12.15 -0.92 6.34
C LYS A 105 13.17 -1.69 5.49
N PHE A 106 13.14 -1.51 4.18
CA PHE A 106 14.05 -2.23 3.27
C PHE A 106 15.10 -1.33 2.63
N ASP A 107 15.19 -0.05 3.05
CA ASP A 107 16.29 0.84 2.69
C ASP A 107 17.06 1.32 3.92
N VAL A 108 16.56 2.32 4.65
CA VAL A 108 17.26 2.90 5.81
C VAL A 108 17.56 1.86 6.89
N PHE A 109 16.56 1.09 7.33
CA PHE A 109 16.73 0.02 8.32
C PHE A 109 17.69 -1.07 7.83
N MET A 110 17.59 -1.45 6.56
CA MET A 110 18.48 -2.45 5.97
C MET A 110 19.93 -1.97 5.96
N LYS A 111 20.18 -0.73 5.56
CA LYS A 111 21.52 -0.12 5.59
C LYS A 111 22.10 -0.10 7.01
N ILE A 112 21.30 0.26 8.00
CA ILE A 112 21.71 0.22 9.42
C ILE A 112 22.07 -1.21 9.82
N ALA A 113 21.19 -2.18 9.57
CA ALA A 113 21.43 -3.58 9.89
C ALA A 113 22.72 -4.13 9.24
N LEU A 114 22.94 -3.85 7.96
CA LEU A 114 24.14 -4.28 7.24
C LEU A 114 25.41 -3.62 7.81
N SER A 115 25.33 -2.35 8.23
CA SER A 115 26.47 -1.68 8.89
C SER A 115 26.81 -2.25 10.27
N LEU A 116 25.83 -2.88 10.94
CA LEU A 116 26.02 -3.68 12.16
C LEU A 116 26.54 -5.11 11.88
N GLY A 117 26.88 -5.41 10.62
CA GLY A 117 27.43 -6.70 10.19
C GLY A 117 26.38 -7.79 10.00
N ALA A 118 25.11 -7.44 9.79
CA ALA A 118 24.09 -8.41 9.43
C ALA A 118 24.29 -8.95 8.01
N ASP A 119 24.00 -10.23 7.80
CA ASP A 119 23.92 -10.83 6.46
C ASP A 119 22.55 -10.59 5.83
N TYR A 120 21.51 -10.51 6.67
CA TYR A 120 20.11 -10.33 6.28
C TYR A 120 19.35 -9.43 7.25
N VAL A 121 18.23 -8.89 6.77
CA VAL A 121 17.16 -8.33 7.57
C VAL A 121 15.93 -9.23 7.54
N ALA A 122 15.17 -9.24 8.62
CA ALA A 122 13.89 -9.93 8.66
C ALA A 122 12.78 -9.07 9.23
N THR A 123 11.56 -9.37 8.81
CA THR A 123 10.34 -8.70 9.27
C THR A 123 9.23 -9.72 9.48
N GLY A 124 8.23 -9.36 10.29
CA GLY A 124 7.01 -10.15 10.46
C GLY A 124 5.99 -9.94 9.34
N HIS A 125 6.41 -9.83 8.07
CA HIS A 125 5.47 -9.73 6.95
C HIS A 125 4.98 -11.12 6.51
N TYR A 126 3.68 -11.23 6.23
CA TYR A 126 3.04 -12.43 5.67
C TYR A 126 3.26 -12.50 4.15
N CYS A 127 4.48 -12.82 3.76
CA CYS A 127 4.88 -13.09 2.39
C CYS A 127 6.04 -14.07 2.40
N GLN A 128 6.31 -14.71 1.27
CA GLN A 128 7.35 -15.70 1.13
C GLN A 128 8.40 -15.21 0.12
N LYS A 129 9.59 -15.80 0.20
CA LYS A 129 10.66 -15.58 -0.77
C LYS A 129 11.14 -16.92 -1.30
N SER A 130 11.26 -17.05 -2.62
CA SER A 130 11.96 -18.15 -3.27
C SER A 130 13.12 -17.62 -4.11
N GLU A 131 14.00 -18.52 -4.54
CA GLU A 131 15.14 -18.22 -5.39
C GLU A 131 15.08 -19.20 -6.57
N ILE A 132 15.24 -18.67 -7.77
CA ILE A 132 15.34 -19.42 -9.01
C ILE A 132 16.59 -18.99 -9.76
N GLU A 133 17.02 -19.79 -10.73
CA GLU A 133 18.10 -19.44 -11.63
C GLU A 133 17.54 -19.03 -13.00
N VAL A 134 17.89 -17.83 -13.46
CA VAL A 134 17.58 -17.32 -14.80
C VAL A 134 18.90 -16.90 -15.45
N ASP A 135 19.21 -17.46 -16.61
CA ASP A 135 20.47 -17.21 -17.33
C ASP A 135 21.74 -17.36 -16.47
N GLY A 136 21.74 -18.36 -15.58
CA GLY A 136 22.87 -18.65 -14.68
C GLY A 136 23.04 -17.64 -13.52
N LYS A 137 22.05 -16.78 -13.27
CA LYS A 137 22.04 -15.82 -12.16
C LYS A 137 20.88 -16.10 -11.21
N PRO A 138 21.09 -15.93 -9.89
CA PRO A 138 20.00 -16.04 -8.93
C PRO A 138 19.03 -14.87 -9.09
N VAL A 139 17.74 -15.20 -9.16
CA VAL A 139 16.63 -14.25 -9.15
C VAL A 139 15.73 -14.60 -7.97
N TYR A 140 15.41 -13.60 -7.16
CA TYR A 140 14.57 -13.75 -5.99
C TYR A 140 13.12 -13.43 -6.33
N GLN A 141 12.21 -14.31 -5.96
CA GLN A 141 10.79 -14.13 -6.21
C GLN A 141 10.09 -13.71 -4.91
N LEU A 142 9.19 -12.72 -5.01
CA LEU A 142 8.31 -12.33 -3.91
C LEU A 142 7.00 -13.12 -4.06
N ILE A 143 6.72 -14.01 -3.12
CA ILE A 143 5.57 -14.90 -3.16
C ILE A 143 4.54 -14.45 -2.12
N ALA A 144 3.25 -14.59 -2.44
CA ALA A 144 2.16 -14.32 -1.51
C ALA A 144 2.28 -15.16 -0.22
N GLY A 145 1.78 -14.62 0.89
CA GLY A 145 1.69 -15.35 2.15
C GLY A 145 0.75 -16.56 2.04
N ALA A 146 1.03 -17.64 2.77
CA ALA A 146 0.17 -18.83 2.80
C ALA A 146 -1.24 -18.51 3.32
N ASP A 147 -1.35 -17.59 4.28
CA ASP A 147 -2.63 -17.02 4.71
C ASP A 147 -3.10 -15.92 3.78
N THR A 148 -3.99 -16.27 2.87
CA THR A 148 -4.56 -15.34 1.87
C THR A 148 -5.27 -14.14 2.47
N ASN A 149 -5.76 -14.20 3.72
CA ASN A 149 -6.41 -13.06 4.40
C ASN A 149 -5.39 -12.09 5.03
N LYS A 150 -4.15 -12.54 5.17
CA LYS A 150 -3.06 -11.81 5.80
C LYS A 150 -1.89 -11.53 4.87
N ASP A 151 -1.86 -12.13 3.67
CA ASP A 151 -0.89 -11.87 2.60
C ASP A 151 -0.53 -10.38 2.53
N GLN A 152 0.74 -10.06 2.68
CA GLN A 152 1.28 -8.70 2.68
C GLN A 152 2.19 -8.43 1.48
N SER A 153 2.28 -9.34 0.51
CA SER A 153 3.07 -9.15 -0.71
C SER A 153 2.74 -7.83 -1.42
N TYR A 154 1.46 -7.44 -1.46
CA TYR A 154 1.01 -6.16 -2.00
C TYR A 154 1.76 -4.94 -1.41
N PHE A 155 2.05 -4.93 -0.11
CA PHE A 155 2.76 -3.82 0.53
C PHE A 155 4.27 -3.84 0.27
N LEU A 156 4.79 -4.93 -0.29
CA LEU A 156 6.19 -5.13 -0.66
C LEU A 156 6.38 -5.12 -2.18
N CYS A 157 5.36 -4.70 -2.93
CA CYS A 157 5.34 -4.74 -4.39
C CYS A 157 6.40 -3.85 -5.07
N GLN A 158 7.06 -2.99 -4.30
CA GLN A 158 8.07 -2.05 -4.74
C GLN A 158 9.49 -2.40 -4.24
N LEU A 159 9.71 -3.64 -3.75
CA LEU A 159 11.05 -4.09 -3.39
C LEU A 159 11.89 -4.39 -4.65
N SER A 160 13.18 -4.06 -4.61
CA SER A 160 14.13 -4.46 -5.65
C SER A 160 14.69 -5.87 -5.43
N GLN A 161 15.33 -6.44 -6.45
CA GLN A 161 16.08 -7.69 -6.32
C GLN A 161 17.17 -7.62 -5.24
N GLU A 162 17.86 -6.49 -5.14
CA GLU A 162 18.88 -6.27 -4.10
C GLU A 162 18.27 -6.34 -2.70
N GLN A 163 17.18 -5.60 -2.47
CA GLN A 163 16.48 -5.60 -1.19
C GLN A 163 15.95 -7.00 -0.84
N LEU A 164 15.36 -7.69 -1.82
CA LEU A 164 14.81 -9.03 -1.62
C LEU A 164 15.89 -10.08 -1.33
N SER A 165 17.07 -9.96 -1.95
CA SER A 165 18.22 -10.83 -1.70
C SER A 165 18.67 -10.82 -0.24
N LYS A 166 18.53 -9.66 0.43
CA LYS A 166 18.90 -9.44 1.83
C LYS A 166 17.74 -9.61 2.82
N SER A 167 16.54 -9.94 2.34
CA SER A 167 15.33 -10.01 3.16
C SER A 167 14.94 -11.44 3.53
N LEU A 168 14.39 -11.63 4.73
CA LEU A 168 13.80 -12.88 5.23
C LEU A 168 12.38 -12.63 5.77
N PHE A 169 11.49 -13.58 5.54
CA PHE A 169 10.08 -13.52 5.95
C PHE A 169 9.68 -14.82 6.66
N PRO A 170 10.09 -15.00 7.94
CA PRO A 170 10.04 -16.31 8.60
C PRO A 170 8.62 -16.85 8.82
N ILE A 171 7.62 -15.97 8.87
CA ILE A 171 6.21 -16.34 9.11
C ILE A 171 5.39 -16.47 7.82
N GLY A 172 6.01 -16.27 6.65
CA GLY A 172 5.29 -16.23 5.37
C GLY A 172 4.50 -17.50 5.03
N ALA A 173 4.98 -18.65 5.51
CA ALA A 173 4.36 -19.95 5.32
C ALA A 173 3.30 -20.30 6.39
N LEU A 174 3.15 -19.45 7.41
CA LEU A 174 2.25 -19.68 8.53
C LEU A 174 0.96 -18.87 8.38
N THR A 175 -0.09 -19.39 8.97
CA THR A 175 -1.34 -18.66 9.19
C THR A 175 -1.27 -17.82 10.46
N LYS A 176 -2.08 -16.76 10.52
CA LYS A 176 -2.13 -15.91 11.72
C LYS A 176 -2.47 -16.68 13.01
N PRO A 177 -3.39 -17.67 13.00
CA PRO A 177 -3.61 -18.54 14.15
C PRO A 177 -2.37 -19.31 14.58
N GLU A 178 -1.63 -19.94 13.66
CA GLU A 178 -0.39 -20.67 13.98
C GLU A 178 0.68 -19.74 14.58
N VAL A 179 0.82 -18.52 14.05
CA VAL A 179 1.70 -17.50 14.62
C VAL A 179 1.31 -17.17 16.07
N ARG A 180 0.01 -17.03 16.37
CA ARG A 180 -0.45 -16.77 17.74
C ARG A 180 -0.25 -17.97 18.67
N GLU A 181 -0.44 -19.19 18.16
CA GLU A 181 -0.20 -20.43 18.91
C GLU A 181 1.27 -20.53 19.33
N ILE A 182 2.21 -20.32 18.41
CA ILE A 182 3.66 -20.29 18.72
C ILE A 182 3.97 -19.22 19.77
N ALA A 183 3.38 -18.02 19.64
CA ALA A 183 3.61 -16.95 20.60
C ALA A 183 3.09 -17.29 22.01
N ALA A 184 1.95 -17.99 22.09
CA ALA A 184 1.36 -18.43 23.35
C ALA A 184 2.17 -19.57 23.99
N GLU A 185 2.63 -20.55 23.20
CA GLU A 185 3.50 -21.64 23.66
C GLU A 185 4.82 -21.11 24.23
N MET A 186 5.35 -20.04 23.64
CA MET A 186 6.56 -19.35 24.10
C MET A 186 6.31 -18.36 25.23
N ASP A 187 5.06 -18.18 25.65
CA ASP A 187 4.66 -17.24 26.70
C ASP A 187 5.26 -15.84 26.44
N LEU A 188 5.10 -15.37 25.19
CA LEU A 188 5.50 -14.04 24.75
C LEU A 188 4.48 -13.00 25.21
N VAL A 189 4.95 -11.85 25.71
CA VAL A 189 4.08 -10.73 26.12
C VAL A 189 3.15 -10.25 24.99
N THR A 190 3.57 -10.45 23.73
CA THR A 190 2.83 -10.04 22.54
C THR A 190 1.78 -11.05 22.06
N ALA A 191 1.67 -12.25 22.66
CA ALA A 191 0.81 -13.33 22.18
C ALA A 191 -0.67 -12.92 22.00
N GLU A 192 -1.20 -12.19 22.97
CA GLU A 192 -2.60 -11.70 22.97
C GLU A 192 -2.73 -10.26 22.41
N LYS A 193 -1.63 -9.65 21.98
CA LYS A 193 -1.65 -8.27 21.48
C LYS A 193 -2.45 -8.20 20.17
N LYS A 194 -3.30 -7.18 20.06
CA LYS A 194 -4.10 -6.95 18.85
C LYS A 194 -3.19 -6.45 17.73
N ASP A 195 -3.54 -6.81 16.49
CA ASP A 195 -2.83 -6.33 15.31
C ASP A 195 -2.92 -4.80 15.25
N SER A 196 -1.81 -4.16 14.86
CA SER A 196 -1.77 -2.71 14.64
C SER A 196 -2.77 -2.32 13.55
N GLN A 197 -3.55 -1.27 13.82
CA GLN A 197 -4.52 -0.68 12.88
C GLN A 197 -4.17 0.78 12.66
N GLY A 198 -4.29 1.25 11.42
CA GLY A 198 -3.98 2.63 11.03
C GLY A 198 -2.80 2.71 10.06
N LEU A 199 -2.35 3.94 9.80
CA LEU A 199 -1.14 4.20 9.02
C LEU A 199 0.08 3.67 9.78
N CYS A 200 1.01 3.02 9.10
CA CYS A 200 2.22 2.49 9.75
C CYS A 200 2.91 3.60 10.56
N PHE A 201 3.31 3.29 11.80
CA PHE A 201 4.08 4.17 12.71
C PHE A 201 3.45 5.50 13.17
N ILE A 202 2.49 6.08 12.45
CA ILE A 202 1.75 7.29 12.85
C ILE A 202 0.69 6.94 13.92
N GLY A 203 0.26 5.67 13.97
CA GLY A 203 -0.67 5.15 14.96
C GLY A 203 -2.14 5.33 14.57
N LYS A 204 -3.02 5.30 15.58
CA LYS A 204 -4.46 5.50 15.39
C LYS A 204 -4.76 6.99 15.27
N VAL A 205 -4.52 7.55 14.09
CA VAL A 205 -4.89 8.93 13.76
C VAL A 205 -6.00 8.92 12.70
N ARG A 206 -6.94 9.85 12.81
CA ARG A 206 -7.89 10.10 11.73
C ARG A 206 -7.15 10.88 10.64
N LEU A 207 -7.01 10.27 9.47
CA LEU A 207 -6.29 10.87 8.34
C LEU A 207 -6.71 12.34 8.05
N PRO A 208 -8.01 12.72 8.04
CA PRO A 208 -8.37 14.12 7.85
C PRO A 208 -7.82 15.08 8.92
N GLU A 209 -7.73 14.64 10.17
CA GLU A 209 -7.14 15.43 11.28
C GLU A 209 -5.62 15.53 11.10
N PHE A 210 -4.96 14.43 10.71
CA PHE A 210 -3.53 14.43 10.39
C PHE A 210 -3.20 15.42 9.25
N LEU A 211 -3.97 15.38 8.15
CA LEU A 211 -3.71 16.21 6.98
C LEU A 211 -3.94 17.71 7.24
N GLN A 212 -4.78 18.07 8.23
CA GLN A 212 -5.06 19.46 8.59
C GLN A 212 -3.86 20.23 9.16
N GLN A 213 -2.81 19.52 9.59
CA GLN A 213 -1.57 20.15 10.05
C GLN A 213 -0.89 21.01 8.98
N LYS A 214 -1.00 20.61 7.70
CA LYS A 214 -0.42 21.36 6.57
C LYS A 214 -1.45 21.77 5.53
N LEU A 215 -2.46 20.94 5.26
CA LEU A 215 -3.50 21.23 4.28
C LEU A 215 -4.69 21.84 5.00
N GLN A 216 -4.83 23.16 4.93
CA GLN A 216 -5.90 23.88 5.64
C GLN A 216 -7.29 23.52 5.10
N PRO A 217 -8.30 23.35 5.97
CA PRO A 217 -9.68 23.15 5.54
C PRO A 217 -10.18 24.29 4.66
N LYS A 218 -10.79 23.93 3.53
CA LYS A 218 -11.45 24.88 2.63
C LYS A 218 -12.82 24.34 2.25
N GLU A 219 -13.86 25.12 2.51
CA GLU A 219 -15.22 24.71 2.17
C GLU A 219 -15.37 24.51 0.65
N GLY A 220 -15.90 23.35 0.26
CA GLY A 220 -16.13 22.94 -1.12
C GLY A 220 -17.52 22.35 -1.33
N LYS A 221 -17.90 22.08 -2.58
CA LYS A 221 -19.24 21.60 -2.94
C LYS A 221 -19.26 20.08 -3.12
N ILE A 222 -20.34 19.45 -2.66
CA ILE A 222 -20.66 18.05 -2.99
C ILE A 222 -21.70 18.06 -4.10
N VAL A 223 -21.34 17.55 -5.28
CA VAL A 223 -22.20 17.50 -6.46
C VAL A 223 -22.57 16.04 -6.74
N GLN A 224 -23.86 15.74 -6.79
CA GLN A 224 -24.37 14.41 -7.17
C GLN A 224 -24.61 14.38 -8.68
N ILE A 225 -23.98 13.43 -9.36
CA ILE A 225 -24.18 13.13 -10.78
C ILE A 225 -25.19 11.99 -10.91
N ASP A 226 -26.08 12.08 -11.91
CA ASP A 226 -27.04 11.02 -12.22
C ASP A 226 -26.39 9.91 -13.05
N LYS A 227 -26.72 8.65 -12.78
CA LYS A 227 -26.18 7.50 -13.52
C LYS A 227 -26.53 7.49 -15.01
N ASN A 228 -27.56 8.23 -15.43
CA ASN A 228 -28.01 8.35 -16.82
C ASN A 228 -27.49 9.62 -17.49
N ASP A 229 -26.57 10.37 -16.87
CA ASP A 229 -25.93 11.52 -17.51
C ASP A 229 -25.21 11.10 -18.80
N SER A 230 -25.27 11.96 -19.82
CA SER A 230 -24.64 11.72 -21.13
C SER A 230 -23.14 11.44 -21.06
N ILE A 231 -22.43 11.86 -20.01
CA ILE A 231 -21.00 11.56 -19.81
C ILE A 231 -20.70 10.06 -19.71
N TYR A 232 -21.69 9.23 -19.39
CA TYR A 232 -21.55 7.78 -19.35
C TYR A 232 -21.86 7.10 -20.68
N THR A 233 -22.35 7.86 -21.66
CA THR A 233 -22.53 7.38 -23.03
C THR A 233 -21.26 7.65 -23.80
N ILE A 234 -20.35 6.67 -23.83
CA ILE A 234 -19.12 6.78 -24.61
C ILE A 234 -19.47 6.58 -26.08
N GLU A 235 -19.49 7.64 -26.88
CA GLU A 235 -19.32 7.50 -28.32
C GLU A 235 -17.91 6.95 -28.55
N ARG A 236 -17.80 5.67 -28.90
CA ARG A 236 -16.52 5.04 -29.22
C ARG A 236 -16.16 5.38 -30.66
N PRO A 237 -15.15 6.23 -30.90
CA PRO A 237 -14.71 6.50 -32.26
C PRO A 237 -14.25 5.19 -32.89
N THR A 238 -14.65 4.93 -34.13
CA THR A 238 -14.18 3.76 -34.88
C THR A 238 -12.80 4.02 -35.46
N GLY A 239 -11.93 3.01 -35.45
CA GLY A 239 -10.61 3.09 -36.09
C GLY A 239 -9.50 3.68 -35.22
N LEU A 240 -9.71 3.74 -33.89
CA LEU A 240 -8.65 4.04 -32.95
C LEU A 240 -7.59 2.92 -32.94
N SER A 241 -6.35 3.29 -32.73
CA SER A 241 -5.29 2.35 -32.35
C SER A 241 -5.56 1.81 -30.94
N LEU A 242 -4.94 0.68 -30.60
CA LEU A 242 -5.06 0.09 -29.25
C LEU A 242 -4.63 1.08 -28.15
N GLU A 243 -3.56 1.85 -28.38
CA GLU A 243 -3.09 2.87 -27.43
C GLU A 243 -4.15 3.95 -27.19
N GLU A 244 -4.79 4.45 -28.25
CA GLU A 244 -5.86 5.45 -28.15
C GLU A 244 -7.10 4.91 -27.44
N GLU A 245 -7.45 3.64 -27.67
CA GLU A 245 -8.55 2.97 -26.95
C GLU A 245 -8.26 2.86 -25.45
N LEU A 246 -7.05 2.41 -25.09
CA LEU A 246 -6.63 2.27 -23.70
C LEU A 246 -6.54 3.63 -23.00
N LYS A 247 -6.04 4.65 -23.70
CA LYS A 247 -6.01 6.03 -23.22
C LYS A 247 -7.39 6.54 -22.88
N LEU A 248 -8.38 6.31 -23.76
CA LEU A 248 -9.77 6.70 -23.53
C LEU A 248 -10.37 5.98 -22.31
N GLU A 249 -10.11 4.68 -22.16
CA GLU A 249 -10.63 3.86 -21.04
C GLU A 249 -9.96 4.18 -19.68
N ALA A 250 -8.72 4.65 -19.69
CA ALA A 250 -7.98 5.06 -18.49
C ALA A 250 -8.29 6.51 -18.06
N GLN A 251 -8.70 7.37 -18.99
CA GLN A 251 -8.84 8.81 -18.77
C GLN A 251 -9.79 9.15 -17.60
N LYS A 252 -9.45 10.22 -16.86
CA LYS A 252 -10.40 10.85 -15.93
C LYS A 252 -11.60 11.39 -16.68
N ARG A 253 -12.80 11.14 -16.15
CA ARG A 253 -14.01 11.82 -16.60
C ARG A 253 -13.98 13.26 -16.08
N ASN A 254 -14.11 14.22 -16.98
CA ASN A 254 -14.16 15.63 -16.63
C ASN A 254 -15.58 16.01 -16.22
N TYR A 255 -15.85 16.05 -14.92
CA TYR A 255 -17.14 16.50 -14.40
C TYR A 255 -17.12 18.01 -14.18
N LEU A 256 -18.24 18.67 -14.46
CA LEU A 256 -18.47 20.07 -14.14
C LEU A 256 -19.56 20.19 -13.07
N PRO A 257 -19.50 21.19 -12.17
CA PRO A 257 -20.52 21.36 -11.14
C PRO A 257 -21.94 21.56 -11.69
N THR A 258 -22.07 22.04 -12.94
CA THR A 258 -23.34 22.25 -13.64
C THR A 258 -24.00 20.97 -14.13
N MET A 259 -23.28 19.84 -14.16
CA MET A 259 -23.81 18.54 -14.61
C MET A 259 -24.66 17.84 -13.54
N GLY A 260 -24.54 18.27 -12.28
CA GLY A 260 -25.17 17.58 -11.16
C GLY A 260 -25.94 18.49 -10.24
N LYS A 261 -26.55 17.87 -9.23
CA LYS A 261 -27.24 18.56 -8.15
C LYS A 261 -26.27 18.79 -6.99
N VAL A 262 -26.17 20.02 -6.48
CA VAL A 262 -25.47 20.27 -5.22
C VAL A 262 -26.27 19.65 -4.08
N VAL A 263 -25.65 18.72 -3.34
CA VAL A 263 -26.30 17.97 -2.25
C VAL A 263 -25.70 18.25 -0.88
N GLY A 264 -24.57 18.96 -0.82
CA GLY A 264 -23.92 19.29 0.44
C GLY A 264 -22.63 20.07 0.26
N LYS A 265 -21.88 20.14 1.35
CA LYS A 265 -20.58 20.82 1.45
C LYS A 265 -19.58 19.92 2.16
N HIS A 266 -18.30 20.13 1.88
CA HIS A 266 -17.19 19.43 2.55
C HIS A 266 -16.08 20.42 2.92
N GLN A 267 -15.06 19.95 3.65
CA GLN A 267 -13.99 20.80 4.21
C GLN A 267 -12.69 20.79 3.39
N GLY A 268 -12.72 20.29 2.16
CA GLY A 268 -11.54 20.17 1.28
C GLY A 268 -11.61 18.90 0.45
N ALA A 269 -11.36 18.99 -0.86
CA ALA A 269 -11.51 17.84 -1.77
C ALA A 269 -10.38 16.82 -1.57
N HIS A 270 -9.21 17.26 -1.12
CA HIS A 270 -8.04 16.45 -0.80
C HIS A 270 -8.23 15.48 0.38
N TYR A 271 -9.28 15.64 1.20
CA TYR A 271 -9.57 14.69 2.30
C TYR A 271 -10.38 13.46 1.88
N PHE A 272 -10.69 13.36 0.59
CA PHE A 272 -11.61 12.36 0.06
C PHE A 272 -10.94 11.51 -1.02
N THR A 273 -11.34 10.25 -1.06
CA THR A 273 -10.84 9.27 -2.03
C THR A 273 -11.99 8.75 -2.88
N VAL A 274 -11.72 8.46 -4.16
CA VAL A 274 -12.69 7.81 -5.06
C VAL A 274 -13.14 6.48 -4.46
N GLY A 275 -14.44 6.18 -4.55
CA GLY A 275 -15.08 5.02 -3.94
C GLY A 275 -15.43 5.18 -2.46
N GLN A 276 -15.03 6.28 -1.80
CA GLN A 276 -15.39 6.53 -0.41
C GLN A 276 -16.90 6.75 -0.25
N ARG A 277 -17.49 6.09 0.76
CA ARG A 277 -18.91 6.22 1.15
C ARG A 277 -19.11 7.03 2.44
N LYS A 278 -18.24 6.81 3.44
CA LYS A 278 -18.38 7.38 4.78
C LYS A 278 -17.78 8.80 4.85
N GLY A 279 -18.24 9.62 5.79
CA GLY A 279 -17.67 10.96 6.04
C GLY A 279 -18.22 12.07 5.15
N LEU A 280 -19.19 11.78 4.27
CA LEU A 280 -19.85 12.81 3.44
C LEU A 280 -20.81 13.70 4.22
N ASN A 281 -21.39 13.22 5.33
CA ASN A 281 -22.40 13.91 6.13
C ASN A 281 -23.60 14.45 5.32
N VAL A 282 -23.91 13.81 4.20
CA VAL A 282 -25.09 14.08 3.35
C VAL A 282 -26.15 13.02 3.65
N GLY A 283 -27.36 13.48 4.00
CA GLY A 283 -28.53 12.63 4.25
C GLY A 283 -29.67 12.90 3.27
N GLY A 284 -30.73 12.09 3.35
CA GLY A 284 -31.95 12.29 2.55
C GLY A 284 -31.90 11.73 1.12
N THR A 285 -30.93 10.88 0.81
CA THR A 285 -30.86 10.13 -0.45
C THR A 285 -31.48 8.73 -0.28
N THR A 286 -32.04 8.17 -1.35
CA THR A 286 -32.62 6.81 -1.35
C THR A 286 -31.55 5.73 -1.21
N ASP A 287 -30.41 5.96 -1.83
CA ASP A 287 -29.25 5.07 -1.82
C ASP A 287 -28.02 5.77 -1.21
N PRO A 288 -27.02 5.01 -0.74
CA PRO A 288 -25.76 5.59 -0.29
C PRO A 288 -25.02 6.32 -1.41
N LEU A 289 -24.41 7.46 -1.08
CA LEU A 289 -23.52 8.20 -1.97
C LEU A 289 -22.10 7.65 -1.91
N PHE A 290 -21.47 7.56 -3.07
CA PHE A 290 -20.07 7.20 -3.26
C PHE A 290 -19.36 8.31 -4.02
N ILE A 291 -18.12 8.61 -3.66
CA ILE A 291 -17.30 9.58 -4.39
C ILE A 291 -16.86 8.96 -5.71
N ILE A 292 -17.15 9.63 -6.82
CA ILE A 292 -16.81 9.16 -8.18
C ILE A 292 -15.66 9.96 -8.79
N ALA A 293 -15.42 11.17 -8.30
CA ALA A 293 -14.27 12.00 -8.65
C ALA A 293 -14.04 13.09 -7.60
N THR A 294 -12.81 13.57 -7.53
CA THR A 294 -12.41 14.74 -6.76
C THR A 294 -11.77 15.75 -7.70
N ASP A 295 -11.97 17.03 -7.42
CA ASP A 295 -11.35 18.14 -8.13
C ASP A 295 -10.84 19.12 -7.08
N VAL A 296 -9.52 19.12 -6.86
CA VAL A 296 -8.85 19.98 -5.88
C VAL A 296 -8.72 21.42 -6.36
N GLU A 297 -8.71 21.67 -7.68
CA GLU A 297 -8.62 23.02 -8.24
C GLU A 297 -9.91 23.79 -8.01
N THR A 298 -11.06 23.17 -8.34
CA THR A 298 -12.38 23.77 -8.07
C THR A 298 -12.88 23.52 -6.65
N ASN A 299 -12.16 22.71 -5.87
CA ASN A 299 -12.54 22.23 -4.55
C ASN A 299 -13.96 21.64 -4.55
N THR A 300 -14.21 20.71 -5.47
CA THR A 300 -15.49 20.03 -5.65
C THR A 300 -15.28 18.52 -5.52
N ILE A 301 -16.19 17.84 -4.83
CA ILE A 301 -16.28 16.38 -4.90
C ILE A 301 -17.54 15.98 -5.65
N TYR A 302 -17.39 15.02 -6.55
CA TYR A 302 -18.48 14.45 -7.33
C TYR A 302 -18.88 13.12 -6.72
N THR A 303 -20.18 12.90 -6.62
CA THR A 303 -20.77 11.71 -6.00
C THR A 303 -21.79 11.06 -6.92
N GLY A 304 -21.95 9.76 -6.78
CA GLY A 304 -22.97 8.97 -7.46
C GLY A 304 -23.74 8.11 -6.46
N LEU A 305 -25.00 7.84 -6.75
CA LEU A 305 -25.83 6.93 -5.95
C LEU A 305 -25.48 5.46 -6.26
N SER A 306 -25.42 4.64 -5.22
CA SER A 306 -25.11 3.21 -5.27
C SER A 306 -23.64 2.89 -5.61
N SER A 307 -23.17 1.74 -5.11
CA SER A 307 -21.84 1.21 -5.43
C SER A 307 -21.71 0.75 -6.90
N GLN A 308 -22.83 0.71 -7.63
CA GLN A 308 -22.90 0.35 -9.05
C GLN A 308 -22.98 1.58 -9.96
N HIS A 309 -22.69 2.78 -9.46
CA HIS A 309 -22.68 3.97 -10.28
C HIS A 309 -21.63 3.86 -11.39
N PRO A 310 -21.96 4.11 -12.68
CA PRO A 310 -21.03 3.94 -13.80
C PRO A 310 -19.77 4.82 -13.67
N GLY A 311 -19.89 5.97 -13.01
CA GLY A 311 -18.75 6.84 -12.69
C GLY A 311 -17.67 6.22 -11.80
N LEU A 312 -17.96 5.11 -11.11
CA LEU A 312 -16.96 4.38 -10.31
C LEU A 312 -16.10 3.44 -11.15
N PHE A 313 -16.53 3.06 -12.35
CA PHE A 313 -15.91 1.97 -13.09
C PHE A 313 -15.06 2.48 -14.26
N LYS A 314 -13.90 1.85 -14.42
CA LYS A 314 -12.99 2.00 -15.57
C LYS A 314 -12.49 0.62 -15.99
N LYS A 315 -12.22 0.43 -17.28
CA LYS A 315 -11.62 -0.81 -17.79
C LYS A 315 -10.10 -0.77 -17.86
N ALA A 316 -9.50 0.41 -17.87
CA ALA A 316 -8.05 0.55 -17.89
C ALA A 316 -7.56 1.56 -16.85
N LEU A 317 -6.27 1.48 -16.55
CA LEU A 317 -5.51 2.49 -15.83
C LEU A 317 -4.17 2.71 -16.55
N PHE A 318 -3.52 3.81 -16.21
CA PHE A 318 -2.20 4.18 -16.73
C PHE A 318 -1.18 4.27 -15.60
N ILE A 319 0.07 3.92 -15.92
CA ILE A 319 1.24 4.04 -15.05
C ILE A 319 2.29 4.78 -15.87
N GLU A 320 2.79 5.90 -15.36
CA GLU A 320 3.92 6.60 -15.98
C GLU A 320 5.16 5.72 -16.03
N LYS A 321 5.97 5.86 -17.08
CA LYS A 321 7.19 5.05 -17.27
C LYS A 321 8.12 5.03 -16.05
N SER A 322 8.26 6.15 -15.34
CA SER A 322 9.10 6.25 -14.13
C SER A 322 8.50 5.57 -12.90
N GLU A 323 7.20 5.27 -12.93
CA GLU A 323 6.44 4.67 -11.84
C GLU A 323 6.20 3.17 -12.05
N VAL A 324 6.62 2.61 -13.18
CA VAL A 324 6.62 1.16 -13.42
C VAL A 324 7.79 0.52 -12.66
N HIS A 325 7.49 -0.48 -11.85
CA HIS A 325 8.45 -1.22 -11.06
C HIS A 325 8.34 -2.72 -11.32
N TRP A 326 9.45 -3.35 -11.68
CA TRP A 326 9.53 -4.81 -11.82
C TRP A 326 10.35 -5.38 -10.67
N ILE A 327 9.79 -6.35 -9.95
CA ILE A 327 10.59 -7.21 -9.08
C ILE A 327 11.35 -8.20 -9.95
N ARG A 328 10.65 -8.83 -10.90
CA ARG A 328 11.23 -9.69 -11.93
C ARG A 328 11.64 -8.88 -13.15
N GLU A 329 12.80 -8.23 -13.05
CA GLU A 329 13.37 -7.42 -14.13
C GLU A 329 13.59 -8.22 -15.43
N ASP A 330 13.79 -9.53 -15.32
CA ASP A 330 13.90 -10.46 -16.45
C ASP A 330 12.59 -10.65 -17.22
N LEU A 331 11.45 -10.31 -16.61
CA LEU A 331 10.11 -10.35 -17.22
C LEU A 331 9.64 -8.97 -17.70
N ALA A 332 10.47 -7.93 -17.58
CA ALA A 332 10.10 -6.58 -17.96
C ALA A 332 9.79 -6.47 -19.46
N LEU A 333 8.63 -5.89 -19.77
CA LEU A 333 8.17 -5.69 -21.14
C LEU A 333 8.98 -4.63 -21.88
N LYS A 334 9.20 -4.86 -23.17
CA LYS A 334 9.67 -3.84 -24.11
C LYS A 334 8.49 -3.10 -24.72
N VAL A 335 8.76 -1.91 -25.27
CA VAL A 335 7.75 -1.11 -25.98
C VAL A 335 7.11 -1.94 -27.09
N GLY A 336 5.77 -1.97 -27.11
CA GLY A 336 4.94 -2.74 -28.03
C GLY A 336 4.61 -4.16 -27.55
N GLU A 337 5.19 -4.62 -26.44
CA GLU A 337 4.88 -5.94 -25.89
C GLU A 337 3.70 -5.88 -24.90
N THR A 338 3.05 -7.04 -24.73
CA THR A 338 1.91 -7.21 -23.84
C THR A 338 2.08 -8.46 -22.98
N MET A 339 1.40 -8.50 -21.83
CA MET A 339 1.45 -9.64 -20.91
C MET A 339 0.11 -9.82 -20.20
N GLU A 340 -0.47 -11.02 -20.28
CA GLU A 340 -1.62 -11.39 -19.46
C GLU A 340 -1.18 -11.69 -18.03
N VAL A 341 -1.85 -11.10 -17.05
CA VAL A 341 -1.50 -11.19 -15.64
C VAL A 341 -2.76 -11.27 -14.76
N MET A 342 -2.56 -11.64 -13.51
CA MET A 342 -3.52 -11.39 -12.45
C MET A 342 -3.13 -10.12 -11.71
N ALA A 343 -4.02 -9.15 -11.56
CA ALA A 343 -3.71 -7.85 -10.94
C ALA A 343 -4.70 -7.46 -9.85
N ARG A 344 -4.26 -6.63 -8.91
CA ARG A 344 -5.12 -5.95 -7.93
C ARG A 344 -4.69 -4.50 -7.76
N ILE A 345 -5.64 -3.61 -7.48
CA ILE A 345 -5.43 -2.16 -7.36
C ILE A 345 -5.57 -1.66 -5.92
N ARG A 346 -5.80 -2.58 -4.98
CA ARG A 346 -5.87 -2.31 -3.54
C ARG A 346 -5.64 -3.56 -2.73
N TYR A 347 -5.18 -3.37 -1.51
CA TYR A 347 -4.99 -4.45 -0.55
C TYR A 347 -6.31 -5.22 -0.31
N ARG A 348 -6.23 -6.56 -0.26
CA ARG A 348 -7.35 -7.51 -0.07
C ARG A 348 -8.41 -7.54 -1.17
N GLN A 349 -8.23 -6.81 -2.26
CA GLN A 349 -9.04 -7.06 -3.45
C GLN A 349 -8.65 -8.41 -4.04
N PRO A 350 -9.63 -9.27 -4.40
CA PRO A 350 -9.36 -10.47 -5.17
C PRO A 350 -8.63 -10.14 -6.47
N LEU A 351 -7.68 -10.97 -6.86
CA LEU A 351 -6.99 -10.81 -8.13
C LEU A 351 -7.98 -10.81 -9.30
N GLN A 352 -7.74 -9.94 -10.27
CA GLN A 352 -8.54 -9.75 -11.48
C GLN A 352 -7.67 -10.01 -12.70
N LYS A 353 -8.23 -10.63 -13.73
CA LYS A 353 -7.52 -10.80 -14.99
C LYS A 353 -7.28 -9.44 -15.65
N ALA A 354 -6.05 -9.22 -16.08
CA ALA A 354 -5.65 -8.00 -16.75
C ALA A 354 -4.59 -8.28 -17.81
N THR A 355 -4.39 -7.31 -18.69
CA THR A 355 -3.32 -7.30 -19.69
C THR A 355 -2.50 -6.03 -19.49
N LEU A 356 -1.19 -6.20 -19.36
CA LEU A 356 -0.22 -5.12 -19.38
C LEU A 356 0.10 -4.77 -20.83
N HIS A 357 0.15 -3.48 -21.17
CA HIS A 357 0.52 -2.98 -22.49
C HIS A 357 1.60 -1.92 -22.35
N GLN A 358 2.82 -2.21 -22.82
CA GLN A 358 3.96 -1.31 -22.67
C GLN A 358 4.07 -0.37 -23.90
N PHE A 359 4.03 0.93 -23.66
CA PHE A 359 4.22 1.98 -24.66
C PHE A 359 5.44 2.85 -24.32
N GLU A 360 5.72 3.88 -25.12
CA GLU A 360 6.87 4.77 -24.93
C GLU A 360 6.72 5.67 -23.69
N ASP A 361 5.49 6.14 -23.42
CA ASP A 361 5.15 7.08 -22.35
C ASP A 361 4.89 6.40 -21.00
N GLY A 362 4.51 5.12 -21.02
CA GLY A 362 4.21 4.36 -19.83
C GLY A 362 3.59 3.01 -20.13
N MET A 363 2.81 2.51 -19.17
CA MET A 363 2.14 1.22 -19.26
C MET A 363 0.64 1.39 -19.00
N TYR A 364 -0.18 0.82 -19.87
CA TYR A 364 -1.60 0.65 -19.60
C TYR A 364 -1.85 -0.74 -19.01
N VAL A 365 -2.74 -0.81 -18.02
CA VAL A 365 -3.26 -2.07 -17.49
C VAL A 365 -4.74 -2.12 -17.78
N SER A 366 -5.15 -3.02 -18.68
CA SER A 366 -6.56 -3.23 -19.05
C SER A 366 -7.11 -4.46 -18.34
N PHE A 367 -8.26 -4.34 -17.69
CA PHE A 367 -8.94 -5.43 -17.01
C PHE A 367 -10.02 -6.05 -17.90
N GLU A 368 -10.20 -7.37 -17.80
CA GLU A 368 -11.29 -8.08 -18.48
C GLU A 368 -12.66 -7.53 -18.02
N GLU A 369 -12.80 -7.38 -16.70
CA GLU A 369 -13.96 -6.77 -16.04
C GLU A 369 -13.64 -5.36 -15.52
N PRO A 370 -14.55 -4.38 -15.67
CA PRO A 370 -14.35 -3.03 -15.15
C PRO A 370 -14.08 -3.01 -13.64
N GLN A 371 -13.07 -2.23 -13.23
CA GLN A 371 -12.68 -2.11 -11.84
C GLN A 371 -13.29 -0.86 -11.21
N SER A 372 -13.86 -1.04 -10.01
CA SER A 372 -14.47 0.04 -9.24
C SER A 372 -13.41 0.85 -8.49
N ALA A 373 -13.51 2.17 -8.57
CA ALA A 373 -12.71 3.14 -7.82
C ALA A 373 -11.20 3.00 -8.02
N ILE A 374 -10.76 2.89 -9.28
CA ILE A 374 -9.36 3.11 -9.65
C ILE A 374 -8.96 4.51 -9.17
N THR A 375 -7.93 4.58 -8.33
CA THR A 375 -7.55 5.79 -7.58
C THR A 375 -6.08 6.08 -7.80
N GLU A 376 -5.77 7.31 -8.18
CA GLU A 376 -4.40 7.75 -8.41
C GLU A 376 -3.60 7.89 -7.11
N GLY A 377 -2.30 7.61 -7.21
CA GLY A 377 -1.41 7.50 -6.06
C GLY A 377 -1.48 6.15 -5.33
N GLN A 378 -2.50 5.32 -5.60
CA GLN A 378 -2.49 3.91 -5.22
C GLN A 378 -1.63 3.10 -6.19
N PHE A 379 -1.38 1.84 -5.82
CA PHE A 379 -0.56 0.93 -6.60
C PHE A 379 -1.45 -0.12 -7.28
N VAL A 380 -1.15 -0.42 -8.55
CA VAL A 380 -1.53 -1.70 -9.14
C VAL A 380 -0.36 -2.66 -8.95
N ALA A 381 -0.64 -3.88 -8.52
CA ALA A 381 0.35 -4.96 -8.44
C ALA A 381 -0.12 -6.15 -9.27
N TRP A 382 0.79 -6.75 -10.03
CA TRP A 382 0.50 -7.89 -10.90
C TRP A 382 1.31 -9.14 -10.54
N TYR A 383 0.69 -10.28 -10.83
CA TYR A 383 1.06 -11.57 -10.29
C TYR A 383 1.00 -12.64 -11.38
N PHE A 384 1.90 -13.62 -11.26
CA PHE A 384 1.79 -14.93 -11.88
C PHE A 384 1.54 -15.96 -10.78
N ASP A 385 0.35 -16.57 -10.81
CA ASP A 385 -0.16 -17.42 -9.73
C ASP A 385 -0.06 -16.73 -8.36
N THR A 386 0.92 -17.11 -7.54
CA THR A 386 1.20 -16.55 -6.22
C THR A 386 2.41 -15.63 -6.18
N GLU A 387 3.20 -15.54 -7.26
CA GLU A 387 4.36 -14.65 -7.36
C GLU A 387 3.92 -13.24 -7.72
N LEU A 388 4.34 -12.24 -6.94
CA LEU A 388 4.25 -10.83 -7.27
C LEU A 388 5.44 -10.47 -8.17
N VAL A 389 5.13 -10.07 -9.41
CA VAL A 389 6.12 -9.91 -10.48
C VAL A 389 6.51 -8.44 -10.65
N GLY A 390 5.56 -7.53 -10.47
CA GLY A 390 5.78 -6.08 -10.55
C GLY A 390 4.58 -5.28 -10.07
N SER A 391 4.74 -3.96 -10.11
CA SER A 391 3.73 -2.99 -9.72
C SER A 391 3.98 -1.62 -10.34
N GLY A 392 3.05 -0.69 -10.12
CA GLY A 392 3.31 0.72 -10.39
C GLY A 392 2.27 1.65 -9.79
N VAL A 393 2.63 2.93 -9.69
CA VAL A 393 1.73 3.96 -9.17
C VAL A 393 0.73 4.35 -10.25
N ILE A 394 -0.56 4.34 -9.89
CA ILE A 394 -1.64 4.73 -10.78
C ILE A 394 -1.58 6.26 -10.99
N SER A 395 -1.51 6.68 -12.26
CA SER A 395 -1.41 8.08 -12.71
C SER A 395 -2.73 8.65 -13.22
#